data_AF-A0A973GYP5-F1
#
_entry.id   AF-A0A973GYP5-F1
#
_cell.length_a   1.000
_cell.length_b   1.000
_cell.length_c   1.000
_cell.angle_alpha   90.00
_cell.angle_beta   90.00
_cell.angle_gamma   90.00
#
_symmetry.space_group_name_H-M   'P 1'
#
loop_
_entity.id
_entity.type
_entity.pdbx_description
1 polymer ?
#
loop_
_entity_poly.entity_id
_entity_poly.type
_entity_poly.pdbx_seq_one_letter_code
_entity_poly.pdbx_strand_id
1 'polypeptide(L)'
;MSTVTYKQILTYFSSIALNHEQINSFGFGDYKQITNDILTKQEPKYPRMYVVPEQVQFNQNHIHYNFGVVFMDRVEDDLSNLEEVMSDTLELASDIFTVFYQSYTYEQGNFSKIAVGDWSPEVVPFTERFNTILGGHTLHIKLTIPFDYNSCNLPIVNDFSFGQDESFSSYYQMIRDWKQFAQAHEQVNSFGFGDVTQLVDDVET
;
A
#
# COMPACT_ATOMS: atom_id res chain seq x y z
N MET A 1 -3.82 -22.45 -6.12
CA MET A 1 -4.65 -21.22 -6.06
C MET A 1 -3.83 -20.08 -6.61
N SER A 2 -4.42 -19.13 -7.33
CA SER A 2 -3.67 -17.94 -7.78
C SER A 2 -3.35 -17.08 -6.56
N THR A 3 -2.07 -16.99 -6.19
CA THR A 3 -1.61 -16.08 -5.15
C THR A 3 -1.88 -14.64 -5.60
N VAL A 4 -2.64 -13.87 -4.82
CA VAL A 4 -2.83 -12.45 -5.15
C VAL A 4 -1.58 -11.68 -4.82
N THR A 5 -1.11 -10.93 -5.80
CA THR A 5 0.06 -10.07 -5.68
C THR A 5 -0.36 -8.67 -5.25
N TYR A 6 0.54 -7.98 -4.58
CA TYR A 6 0.36 -6.58 -4.21
C TYR A 6 0.00 -5.69 -5.43
N LYS A 7 0.59 -5.98 -6.60
CA LYS A 7 0.28 -5.29 -7.86
C LYS A 7 -1.18 -5.48 -8.30
N GLN A 8 -1.75 -6.65 -8.08
CA GLN A 8 -3.17 -6.90 -8.40
C GLN A 8 -4.09 -6.06 -7.50
N ILE A 9 -3.78 -5.94 -6.21
CA ILE A 9 -4.52 -5.07 -5.28
C ILE A 9 -4.54 -3.62 -5.78
N LEU A 10 -3.38 -3.07 -6.14
CA LEU A 10 -3.30 -1.71 -6.71
C LEU A 10 -4.05 -1.59 -8.04
N THR A 11 -4.05 -2.64 -8.87
CA THR A 11 -4.80 -2.64 -10.12
C THR A 11 -6.31 -2.52 -9.85
N TYR A 12 -6.83 -3.20 -8.82
CA TYR A 12 -8.23 -3.05 -8.41
C TYR A 12 -8.57 -1.64 -7.95
N PHE A 13 -7.73 -1.04 -7.09
CA PHE A 13 -7.90 0.37 -6.70
C PHE A 13 -7.94 1.30 -7.91
N SER A 14 -6.99 1.14 -8.83
CA SER A 14 -6.94 1.95 -10.06
C SER A 14 -8.16 1.75 -10.95
N SER A 15 -8.67 0.52 -11.06
CA SER A 15 -9.85 0.20 -11.86
C SER A 15 -11.11 0.83 -11.27
N ILE A 16 -11.27 0.80 -9.95
CA ILE A 16 -12.42 1.42 -9.28
C ILE A 16 -12.36 2.93 -9.50
N ALA A 17 -11.20 3.54 -9.27
CA ALA A 17 -10.99 4.98 -9.47
C ALA A 17 -11.31 5.44 -10.91
N LEU A 18 -10.80 4.72 -11.91
CA LEU A 18 -10.97 5.10 -13.33
C LEU A 18 -12.38 4.89 -13.87
N ASN A 19 -13.21 4.07 -13.21
CA ASN A 19 -14.60 3.85 -13.58
C ASN A 19 -15.59 4.66 -12.71
N HIS A 20 -15.08 5.44 -11.76
CA HIS A 20 -15.91 6.27 -10.90
C HIS A 20 -16.11 7.65 -11.52
N GLU A 21 -17.36 8.07 -11.75
CA GLU A 21 -17.66 9.31 -12.50
C GLU A 21 -17.15 10.59 -11.82
N GLN A 22 -17.07 10.59 -10.49
CA GLN A 22 -16.59 11.75 -9.72
C GLN A 22 -15.05 11.81 -9.60
N ILE A 23 -14.32 10.72 -9.87
CA ILE A 23 -12.86 10.70 -9.69
C ILE A 23 -12.17 11.11 -10.99
N ASN A 24 -11.42 12.21 -10.94
CA ASN A 24 -10.72 12.74 -12.10
C ASN A 24 -9.26 12.27 -12.20
N SER A 25 -8.68 11.78 -11.10
CA SER A 25 -7.33 11.22 -11.12
C SER A 25 -7.09 10.18 -10.03
N PHE A 26 -6.20 9.23 -10.33
CA PHE A 26 -5.73 8.19 -9.43
C PHE A 26 -4.22 8.29 -9.22
N GLY A 27 -3.74 8.06 -8.01
CA GLY A 27 -2.32 7.90 -7.72
C GLY A 27 -2.06 6.91 -6.59
N PHE A 28 -0.81 6.50 -6.43
CA PHE A 28 -0.36 5.70 -5.30
C PHE A 28 1.05 6.09 -4.88
N GLY A 29 1.38 5.96 -3.59
CA GLY A 29 2.71 6.29 -3.08
C GLY A 29 2.69 6.82 -1.64
N ASP A 30 3.71 7.58 -1.28
CA ASP A 30 3.82 8.21 0.05
C ASP A 30 3.01 9.52 0.11
N TYR A 31 2.51 9.91 1.29
CA TYR A 31 1.82 11.17 1.55
C TYR A 31 2.59 12.39 1.03
N LYS A 32 3.93 12.36 1.05
CA LYS A 32 4.77 13.45 0.52
C LYS A 32 4.62 13.66 -0.99
N GLN A 33 4.11 12.66 -1.70
CA GLN A 33 3.99 12.61 -3.16
C GLN A 33 2.54 12.83 -3.61
N ILE A 34 1.66 13.22 -2.68
CA ILE A 34 0.22 13.34 -2.91
C ILE A 34 -0.16 14.53 -3.78
N THR A 35 0.64 15.61 -3.77
CA THR A 35 0.39 16.84 -4.54
C THR A 35 1.11 16.89 -5.87
N ASN A 36 2.27 16.22 -5.97
CA ASN A 36 3.07 16.14 -7.18
C ASN A 36 3.18 14.68 -7.60
N ASP A 37 2.49 14.32 -8.66
CA ASP A 37 2.64 13.00 -9.24
C ASP A 37 4.05 12.89 -9.84
N ILE A 38 4.94 12.14 -9.19
CA ILE A 38 6.36 12.06 -9.56
C ILE A 38 6.52 11.48 -10.97
N LEU A 39 5.60 10.62 -11.38
CA LEU A 39 5.65 9.93 -12.67
C LEU A 39 5.26 10.85 -13.81
N THR A 40 4.18 11.63 -13.66
CA THR A 40 3.68 12.51 -14.74
C THR A 40 4.24 13.92 -14.67
N LYS A 41 4.75 14.35 -13.49
CA LYS A 41 5.20 15.71 -13.18
C LYS A 41 4.14 16.77 -13.52
N GLN A 42 2.88 16.37 -13.54
CA GLN A 42 1.74 17.24 -13.81
C GLN A 42 0.89 17.38 -12.56
N GLU A 43 0.23 18.53 -12.45
CA GLU A 43 -0.74 18.73 -11.40
C GLU A 43 -1.94 17.79 -11.64
N PRO A 44 -2.32 16.99 -10.63
CA PRO A 44 -3.46 16.09 -10.76
C PRO A 44 -4.77 16.87 -10.91
N LYS A 45 -5.76 16.24 -11.54
CA LYS A 45 -7.12 16.77 -11.60
C LYS A 45 -7.90 16.32 -10.36
N TYR A 46 -8.58 17.27 -9.74
CA TYR A 46 -9.44 17.02 -8.57
C TYR A 46 -10.92 16.89 -9.00
N PRO A 47 -11.75 16.11 -8.30
CA PRO A 47 -11.44 15.28 -7.13
C PRO A 47 -10.48 14.14 -7.42
N ARG A 48 -9.54 13.89 -6.50
CA ARG A 48 -8.46 12.88 -6.64
C ARG A 48 -8.63 11.76 -5.62
N MET A 49 -8.37 10.52 -6.06
CA MET A 49 -8.16 9.36 -5.20
C MET A 49 -6.67 9.00 -5.17
N TYR A 50 -6.10 8.85 -3.98
CA TYR A 50 -4.70 8.51 -3.78
C TYR A 50 -4.54 7.38 -2.77
N VAL A 51 -3.84 6.31 -3.14
CA VAL A 51 -3.66 5.15 -2.26
C VAL A 51 -2.27 5.19 -1.62
N VAL A 52 -2.25 5.28 -0.30
CA VAL A 52 -1.04 5.20 0.51
C VAL A 52 -0.90 3.80 1.08
N PRO A 53 0.17 3.06 0.75
CA PRO A 53 0.48 1.80 1.40
C PRO A 53 0.80 2.02 2.87
N GLU A 54 0.15 1.27 3.76
CA GLU A 54 0.47 1.29 5.19
C GLU A 54 1.13 -0.03 5.61
N GLN A 55 1.21 -0.27 6.92
CA GLN A 55 1.85 -1.45 7.47
C GLN A 55 1.22 -2.74 6.92
N VAL A 56 2.06 -3.67 6.48
CA VAL A 56 1.66 -5.05 6.16
C VAL A 56 2.02 -5.95 7.33
N GLN A 57 1.07 -6.76 7.80
CA GLN A 57 1.25 -7.67 8.93
C GLN A 57 1.10 -9.12 8.48
N PHE A 58 2.15 -9.92 8.69
CA PHE A 58 2.13 -11.36 8.43
C PHE A 58 1.56 -12.07 9.65
N ASN A 59 0.44 -12.75 9.46
CA ASN A 59 -0.22 -13.59 10.47
C ASN A 59 -0.20 -15.05 10.04
N GLN A 60 -0.64 -15.94 10.94
CA GLN A 60 -0.71 -17.35 10.62
C GLN A 60 -1.72 -17.59 9.48
N ASN A 61 -1.24 -18.10 8.35
CA ASN A 61 -2.00 -18.41 7.12
C ASN A 61 -2.62 -17.20 6.39
N HIS A 62 -2.37 -15.97 6.84
CA HIS A 62 -2.94 -14.76 6.24
C HIS A 62 -1.96 -13.59 6.31
N ILE A 63 -2.05 -12.71 5.32
CA ILE A 63 -1.39 -11.39 5.34
C ILE A 63 -2.47 -10.32 5.44
N HIS A 64 -2.29 -9.39 6.37
CA HIS A 64 -3.09 -8.17 6.43
C HIS A 64 -2.34 -7.05 5.72
N TYR A 65 -2.94 -6.51 4.67
CA TYR A 65 -2.48 -5.29 4.01
C TYR A 65 -3.34 -4.12 4.50
N ASN A 66 -2.70 -3.11 5.08
CA ASN A 66 -3.38 -1.87 5.43
C ASN A 66 -3.08 -0.82 4.35
N PHE A 67 -4.09 -0.01 4.01
CA PHE A 67 -4.00 1.06 3.04
C PHE A 67 -4.76 2.28 3.55
N GLY A 68 -4.15 3.46 3.42
CA GLY A 68 -4.81 4.75 3.57
C GLY A 68 -5.26 5.24 2.20
N VAL A 69 -6.57 5.23 1.94
CA VAL A 69 -7.15 5.73 0.69
C VAL A 69 -7.59 7.17 0.90
N VAL A 70 -6.89 8.11 0.29
CA VAL A 70 -7.11 9.54 0.46
C VAL A 70 -7.99 10.06 -0.68
N PHE A 71 -9.10 10.68 -0.32
CA PHE A 71 -10.00 11.41 -1.20
C PHE A 71 -9.84 12.89 -0.93
N MET A 72 -9.59 13.68 -1.98
CA MET A 72 -9.31 15.10 -1.81
C MET A 72 -9.84 15.93 -2.97
N ASP A 73 -10.23 17.16 -2.64
CA ASP A 73 -10.55 18.21 -3.59
C ASP A 73 -9.90 19.54 -3.17
N ARG A 74 -9.94 20.52 -4.09
CA ARG A 74 -9.45 21.88 -3.86
C ARG A 74 -10.44 22.64 -3.00
N VAL A 75 -9.89 23.27 -1.96
CA VAL A 75 -10.63 24.23 -1.14
C VAL A 75 -10.23 25.62 -1.56
N GLU A 76 -11.22 26.50 -1.72
CA GLU A 76 -11.00 27.91 -2.03
C GLU A 76 -10.24 28.63 -0.90
N ASP A 77 -9.49 29.67 -1.23
CA ASP A 77 -8.69 30.43 -0.26
C ASP A 77 -9.55 31.07 0.86
N ASP A 78 -10.81 31.36 0.56
CA ASP A 78 -11.80 31.91 1.49
C ASP A 78 -12.57 30.83 2.28
N LEU A 79 -12.27 29.55 2.06
CA LEU A 79 -12.92 28.38 2.65
C LEU A 79 -14.43 28.27 2.36
N SER A 80 -14.95 29.01 1.37
CA SER A 80 -16.39 29.06 1.07
C SER A 80 -16.97 27.71 0.65
N ASN A 81 -16.19 26.89 -0.05
CA ASN A 81 -16.60 25.57 -0.53
C ASN A 81 -16.19 24.42 0.41
N LEU A 82 -15.64 24.71 1.59
CA LEU A 82 -15.10 23.66 2.47
C LEU A 82 -16.19 22.65 2.89
N GLU A 83 -17.41 23.11 3.18
CA GLU A 83 -18.50 22.22 3.57
C GLU A 83 -18.91 21.27 2.44
N GLU A 84 -18.94 21.76 1.20
CA GLU A 84 -19.22 20.97 0.00
C GLU A 84 -18.12 19.94 -0.24
N VAL A 85 -16.85 20.37 -0.20
CA VAL A 85 -15.69 19.46 -0.36
C VAL A 85 -15.69 18.34 0.68
N MET A 86 -15.99 18.65 1.94
CA MET A 86 -16.05 17.65 3.00
C MET A 86 -17.24 16.69 2.80
N SER A 87 -18.40 17.18 2.35
CA SER A 87 -19.55 16.33 2.05
C SER A 87 -19.26 15.38 0.87
N ASP A 88 -18.77 15.92 -0.24
CA ASP A 88 -18.53 15.17 -1.48
C ASP A 88 -17.44 14.11 -1.29
N THR A 89 -16.36 14.45 -0.59
CA THR A 89 -15.28 13.49 -0.32
C THR A 89 -15.69 12.37 0.64
N LEU A 90 -16.65 12.62 1.55
CA LEU A 90 -17.19 11.60 2.44
C LEU A 90 -18.17 10.66 1.70
N GLU A 91 -18.99 11.20 0.79
CA GLU A 91 -19.83 10.40 -0.09
C GLU A 91 -18.95 9.49 -0.97
N LEU A 92 -17.90 10.06 -1.57
CA LEU A 92 -16.93 9.30 -2.36
C LEU A 92 -16.27 8.17 -1.55
N ALA A 93 -15.87 8.44 -0.30
CA ALA A 93 -15.32 7.41 0.58
C ALA A 93 -16.34 6.28 0.84
N SER A 94 -17.60 6.62 1.02
CA SER A 94 -18.69 5.67 1.26
C SER A 94 -18.99 4.82 0.02
N ASP A 95 -18.98 5.41 -1.17
CA ASP A 95 -19.19 4.71 -2.44
C ASP A 95 -18.05 3.75 -2.73
N ILE A 96 -16.81 4.20 -2.57
CA ILE A 96 -15.63 3.35 -2.79
C ILE A 96 -15.59 2.21 -1.79
N PHE A 97 -15.87 2.49 -0.51
CA PHE A 97 -16.04 1.43 0.49
C PHE A 97 -17.14 0.46 0.08
N THR A 98 -18.29 0.94 -0.37
CA THR A 98 -19.39 0.08 -0.85
C THR A 98 -18.98 -0.79 -2.02
N VAL A 99 -18.29 -0.25 -3.03
CA VAL A 99 -17.78 -1.02 -4.17
C VAL A 99 -16.77 -2.07 -3.71
N PHE A 100 -15.87 -1.75 -2.78
CA PHE A 100 -14.92 -2.72 -2.23
C PHE A 100 -15.59 -3.90 -1.54
N TYR A 101 -16.67 -3.68 -0.79
CA TYR A 101 -17.37 -4.75 -0.08
C TYR A 101 -18.40 -5.44 -0.94
N GLN A 102 -19.08 -4.73 -1.83
CA GLN A 102 -20.20 -5.25 -2.62
C GLN A 102 -19.80 -5.77 -4.02
N SER A 103 -18.54 -5.61 -4.45
CA SER A 103 -18.02 -6.20 -5.70
C SER A 103 -17.89 -7.74 -5.59
N TYR A 104 -19.04 -8.40 -5.49
CA TYR A 104 -19.20 -9.85 -5.38
C TYR A 104 -19.41 -10.54 -6.73
N THR A 105 -19.69 -9.79 -7.80
CA THR A 105 -20.08 -10.41 -9.07
C THR A 105 -18.85 -10.93 -9.84
N TYR A 106 -19.01 -12.08 -10.49
CA TYR A 106 -17.97 -12.70 -11.33
C TYR A 106 -17.48 -11.76 -12.44
N GLU A 107 -18.37 -10.91 -12.95
CA GLU A 107 -18.09 -9.92 -13.99
C GLU A 107 -17.21 -8.75 -13.49
N GLN A 108 -17.25 -8.44 -12.19
CA GLN A 108 -16.48 -7.35 -11.56
C GLN A 108 -15.14 -7.83 -10.96
N GLY A 109 -14.73 -9.07 -11.24
CA GLY A 109 -13.40 -9.56 -10.86
C GLY A 109 -13.33 -10.37 -9.56
N ASN A 110 -14.48 -10.62 -8.89
CA ASN A 110 -14.61 -11.59 -7.79
C ASN A 110 -13.62 -11.33 -6.63
N PHE A 111 -13.37 -10.06 -6.32
CA PHE A 111 -12.36 -9.59 -5.36
C PHE A 111 -12.61 -10.13 -3.95
N SER A 112 -13.87 -10.22 -3.54
CA SER A 112 -14.31 -10.73 -2.23
C SER A 112 -14.00 -12.21 -1.96
N LYS A 113 -13.72 -13.02 -2.98
CA LYS A 113 -13.25 -14.40 -2.79
C LYS A 113 -11.75 -14.48 -2.48
N ILE A 114 -11.02 -13.38 -2.65
CA ILE A 114 -9.56 -13.38 -2.64
C ILE A 114 -8.99 -12.48 -1.55
N ALA A 115 -9.67 -11.36 -1.25
CA ALA A 115 -9.36 -10.50 -0.12
C ALA A 115 -10.63 -10.27 0.71
N VAL A 116 -10.51 -10.44 2.03
CA VAL A 116 -11.58 -10.14 2.99
C VAL A 116 -11.28 -8.79 3.64
N GLY A 117 -12.09 -7.79 3.35
CA GLY A 117 -12.01 -6.47 3.99
C GLY A 117 -12.54 -6.48 5.43
N ASP A 118 -11.98 -5.63 6.28
CA ASP A 118 -12.46 -5.40 7.65
C ASP A 118 -13.74 -4.54 7.69
N TRP A 119 -14.79 -5.00 8.37
CA TRP A 119 -16.11 -4.33 8.37
C TRP A 119 -16.16 -3.01 9.14
N SER A 120 -15.07 -2.59 9.78
CA SER A 120 -14.98 -1.34 10.55
C SER A 120 -13.84 -0.46 10.04
N PRO A 121 -13.95 0.12 8.83
CA PRO A 121 -12.96 1.07 8.34
C PRO A 121 -12.97 2.34 9.20
N GLU A 122 -11.82 2.99 9.32
CA GLU A 122 -11.72 4.31 9.94
C GLU A 122 -11.67 5.38 8.84
N VAL A 123 -12.46 6.44 8.98
CA VAL A 123 -12.46 7.58 8.06
C VAL A 123 -12.04 8.83 8.82
N VAL A 124 -10.89 9.37 8.47
CA VAL A 124 -10.28 10.51 9.15
C VAL A 124 -10.36 11.75 8.25
N PRO A 125 -11.05 12.83 8.65
CA PRO A 125 -11.06 14.07 7.90
C PRO A 125 -9.71 14.77 7.98
N PHE A 126 -9.32 15.47 6.92
CA PHE A 126 -8.16 16.35 6.94
C PHE A 126 -8.41 17.62 6.12
N THR A 127 -7.75 18.68 6.53
CA THR A 127 -7.63 19.93 5.78
C THR A 127 -6.17 20.32 5.82
N GLU A 128 -5.49 20.22 4.69
CA GLU A 128 -4.05 20.41 4.63
C GLU A 128 -3.69 21.56 3.72
N ARG A 129 -2.80 22.42 4.23
CA ARG A 129 -2.17 23.47 3.45
C ARG A 129 -0.87 22.93 2.88
N PHE A 130 -0.95 22.33 1.70
CA PHE A 130 0.22 22.11 0.86
C PHE A 130 0.51 23.39 0.05
N ASN A 131 1.19 23.27 -1.11
CA ASN A 131 1.28 24.37 -2.08
C ASN A 131 -0.11 24.81 -2.59
N THR A 132 -1.12 23.94 -2.47
CA THR A 132 -2.54 24.19 -2.70
C THR A 132 -3.32 23.82 -1.43
N ILE A 133 -4.43 24.52 -1.16
CA ILE A 133 -5.32 24.16 -0.05
C ILE A 133 -6.17 22.97 -0.49
N LEU A 134 -5.96 21.83 0.17
CA LEU A 134 -6.68 20.59 -0.10
C LEU A 134 -7.47 20.20 1.14
N GLY A 135 -8.66 19.67 0.91
CA GLY A 135 -9.53 19.14 1.96
C GLY A 135 -10.10 17.79 1.53
N GLY A 136 -10.38 16.93 2.51
CA GLY A 136 -11.07 15.69 2.27
C GLY A 136 -10.95 14.67 3.39
N HIS A 137 -10.93 13.40 3.01
CA HIS A 137 -11.02 12.27 3.93
C HIS A 137 -10.03 11.17 3.58
N THR A 138 -9.42 10.57 4.60
CA THR A 138 -8.59 9.36 4.49
C THR A 138 -9.37 8.17 5.04
N LEU A 139 -9.65 7.21 4.17
CA LEU A 139 -10.28 5.94 4.48
C LEU A 139 -9.20 4.87 4.72
N HIS A 140 -9.06 4.41 5.96
CA HIS A 140 -8.16 3.33 6.31
C HIS A 140 -8.85 1.98 6.09
N ILE A 141 -8.31 1.19 5.15
CA ILE A 141 -8.83 -0.13 4.78
C ILE A 141 -7.81 -1.20 5.14
N LYS A 142 -8.29 -2.25 5.80
CA LYS A 142 -7.54 -3.47 6.06
C LYS A 142 -8.06 -4.63 5.20
N LEU A 143 -7.17 -5.21 4.40
CA LEU A 143 -7.45 -6.35 3.53
C LEU A 143 -6.72 -7.59 4.05
N THR A 144 -7.46 -8.68 4.25
CA THR A 144 -6.93 -9.97 4.68
C THR A 144 -6.87 -10.93 3.50
N ILE A 145 -5.66 -11.39 3.15
CA ILE A 145 -5.42 -12.29 2.02
C ILE A 145 -4.83 -13.60 2.55
N PRO A 146 -5.30 -14.78 2.10
CA PRO A 146 -4.69 -16.04 2.48
C PRO A 146 -3.26 -16.14 1.97
N PHE A 147 -2.35 -16.58 2.84
CA PHE A 147 -0.94 -16.76 2.53
C PHE A 147 -0.58 -18.23 2.65
N ASP A 148 -0.05 -18.77 1.55
CA ASP A 148 0.45 -20.14 1.48
C ASP A 148 1.96 -20.12 1.74
N TYR A 149 2.42 -20.87 2.76
CA TYR A 149 3.83 -20.99 3.15
C TYR A 149 4.63 -21.85 2.18
N ASN A 150 4.38 -21.73 0.88
CA ASN A 150 4.96 -22.62 -0.12
C ASN A 150 6.46 -22.34 -0.27
N SER A 151 7.27 -23.24 0.30
CA SER A 151 8.73 -23.19 0.22
C SER A 151 9.29 -23.71 -1.11
N CYS A 152 8.50 -24.40 -1.92
CA CYS A 152 8.97 -25.06 -3.14
C CYS A 152 9.33 -24.10 -4.28
N ASN A 153 8.73 -22.90 -4.28
CA ASN A 153 8.93 -21.89 -5.32
C ASN A 153 9.64 -20.63 -4.78
N LEU A 154 10.36 -20.77 -3.67
CA LEU A 154 11.18 -19.66 -3.18
C LEU A 154 12.37 -19.47 -4.13
N PRO A 155 12.62 -18.26 -4.64
CA PRO A 155 13.73 -17.98 -5.54
C PRO A 155 15.02 -17.85 -4.73
N ILE A 156 15.45 -18.96 -4.15
CA ILE A 156 16.66 -19.13 -3.34
C ILE A 156 17.47 -20.23 -3.99
N VAL A 157 18.80 -20.10 -3.99
CA VAL A 157 19.69 -21.16 -4.49
C VAL A 157 19.41 -22.49 -3.76
N ASN A 158 19.30 -23.58 -4.51
CA ASN A 158 18.85 -24.89 -4.00
C ASN A 158 19.67 -25.47 -2.82
N ASP A 159 20.92 -25.05 -2.65
CA ASP A 159 21.83 -25.53 -1.60
C ASP A 159 21.92 -24.58 -0.39
N PHE A 160 20.98 -23.62 -0.25
CA PHE A 160 20.98 -22.71 0.88
C PHE A 160 20.65 -23.43 2.19
N SER A 161 21.53 -23.30 3.17
CA SER A 161 21.30 -23.72 4.55
C SER A 161 21.88 -22.68 5.51
N PHE A 162 21.19 -22.44 6.62
CA PHE A 162 21.75 -21.65 7.71
C PHE A 162 22.88 -22.43 8.38
N GLY A 163 23.98 -21.76 8.72
CA GLY A 163 25.09 -22.38 9.43
C GLY A 163 24.63 -22.90 10.80
N GLN A 164 24.70 -24.21 11.01
CA GLN A 164 24.35 -24.81 12.30
C GLN A 164 25.54 -24.76 13.25
N ASP A 165 25.74 -23.62 13.90
CA ASP A 165 26.67 -23.52 15.01
C ASP A 165 25.85 -23.26 16.29
N GLU A 166 25.59 -24.33 17.06
CA GLU A 166 24.80 -24.28 18.31
C GLU A 166 25.54 -23.54 19.45
N SER A 167 26.80 -23.14 19.24
CA SER A 167 27.54 -22.33 20.19
C SER A 167 27.23 -20.84 19.99
N PHE A 168 26.32 -20.31 20.82
CA PHE A 168 26.02 -18.88 20.97
C PHE A 168 26.09 -18.08 19.66
N SER A 169 24.97 -17.96 18.95
CA SER A 169 24.86 -17.06 17.80
C SER A 169 25.20 -15.63 18.22
N SER A 170 26.48 -15.28 18.05
CA SER A 170 26.94 -13.92 18.23
C SER A 170 26.18 -13.04 17.25
N TYR A 171 25.96 -11.78 17.63
CA TYR A 171 25.34 -10.78 16.76
C TYR A 171 25.99 -10.74 15.36
N TYR A 172 27.30 -11.01 15.30
CA TYR A 172 28.08 -11.14 14.06
C TYR A 172 27.68 -12.35 13.19
N GLN A 173 27.49 -13.53 13.79
CA GLN A 173 27.01 -14.72 13.07
C GLN A 173 25.61 -14.48 12.51
N MET A 174 24.71 -13.88 13.29
CA MET A 174 23.38 -13.52 12.80
C MET A 174 23.45 -12.63 11.56
N ILE A 175 24.22 -11.53 11.62
CA ILE A 175 24.39 -10.63 10.47
C ILE A 175 24.98 -11.37 9.26
N ARG A 176 25.96 -12.26 9.49
CA ARG A 176 26.59 -13.04 8.43
C ARG A 176 25.61 -14.00 7.75
N ASP A 177 24.76 -14.67 8.53
CA ASP A 177 23.75 -15.59 8.01
C ASP A 177 22.69 -14.83 7.19
N TRP A 178 22.26 -13.66 7.67
CA TRP A 178 21.36 -12.78 6.91
C TRP A 178 22.00 -12.27 5.62
N LYS A 179 23.30 -11.93 5.63
CA LYS A 179 24.03 -11.55 4.42
C LYS A 179 24.09 -12.70 3.41
N GLN A 180 24.34 -13.94 3.87
CA GLN A 180 24.36 -15.12 3.01
C GLN A 180 22.98 -15.40 2.41
N PHE A 181 21.92 -15.27 3.21
CA PHE A 181 20.54 -15.38 2.73
C PHE A 181 20.24 -14.35 1.63
N ALA A 182 20.58 -13.08 1.86
CA ALA A 182 20.37 -12.01 0.89
C ALA A 182 21.09 -12.28 -0.44
N GLN A 183 22.34 -12.74 -0.39
CA GLN A 183 23.12 -13.11 -1.59
C GLN A 183 22.56 -14.33 -2.32
N ALA A 184 21.92 -15.25 -1.60
CA ALA A 184 21.33 -16.46 -2.16
C ALA A 184 19.93 -16.24 -2.76
N HIS A 185 19.28 -15.11 -2.47
CA HIS A 185 17.92 -14.83 -2.90
C HIS A 185 17.91 -14.01 -4.19
N GLU A 186 17.35 -14.55 -5.28
CA GLU A 186 17.45 -13.92 -6.62
C GLU A 186 16.82 -12.53 -6.71
N GLN A 187 15.87 -12.23 -5.83
CA GLN A 187 15.15 -10.95 -5.80
C GLN A 187 15.77 -9.91 -4.84
N VAL A 188 16.74 -10.30 -4.01
CA VAL A 188 17.42 -9.39 -3.08
C VAL A 188 18.73 -8.94 -3.72
N ASN A 189 18.86 -7.65 -4.00
CA ASN A 189 20.00 -7.12 -4.76
C ASN A 189 21.11 -6.52 -3.89
N SER A 190 20.83 -6.24 -2.62
CA SER A 190 21.80 -5.67 -1.67
C SER A 190 21.45 -6.08 -0.23
N PHE A 191 22.44 -6.01 0.65
CA PHE A 191 22.29 -6.24 2.09
C PHE A 191 23.06 -5.16 2.84
N GLY A 192 22.41 -4.51 3.81
CA GLY A 192 23.01 -3.49 4.65
C GLY A 192 22.59 -3.67 6.12
N PHE A 193 23.43 -3.19 7.03
CA PHE A 193 23.15 -3.19 8.46
C PHE A 193 23.57 -1.84 9.07
N GLY A 194 22.66 -1.14 9.76
CA GLY A 194 22.89 0.20 10.28
C GLY A 194 21.64 0.90 10.79
N ASP A 195 21.72 2.22 10.95
CA ASP A 195 20.58 3.07 11.32
C ASP A 195 19.59 3.19 10.13
N VAL A 196 18.30 3.41 10.43
CA VAL A 196 17.24 3.58 9.41
C VAL A 196 17.53 4.74 8.44
N THR A 197 18.30 5.74 8.88
CA THR A 197 18.74 6.86 8.05
C THR A 197 19.74 6.46 6.96
N GLN A 198 20.41 5.31 7.11
CA GLN A 198 21.41 4.80 6.17
C GLN A 198 20.81 3.87 5.10
N LEU A 199 19.48 3.72 5.05
CA LEU A 199 18.80 2.84 4.07
C LEU A 199 18.99 3.26 2.61
N VAL A 200 19.30 4.54 2.36
CA VAL A 200 19.52 5.09 1.00
C VAL A 200 21.00 5.22 0.66
N ASP A 201 21.87 5.08 1.66
CA ASP A 201 23.31 5.05 1.49
C ASP A 201 23.68 3.58 1.35
N ASP A 202 23.80 3.08 0.12
CA ASP A 202 24.34 1.74 -0.13
C ASP A 202 25.73 1.67 0.52
N VAL A 203 25.80 1.12 1.74
CA VAL A 203 27.07 0.80 2.39
C VAL A 203 27.51 -0.58 1.90
N GLU A 204 27.76 -0.73 0.60
CA GLU A 204 28.66 -1.78 0.09
C GLU A 204 29.48 -1.25 -1.10
N THR A 205 30.75 -0.95 -0.82
CA THR A 205 31.87 -1.31 -1.71
C THR A 205 32.42 -2.67 -1.29
#